data_AF-A0A956FD21-F1
#
_entry.id   AF-A0A956FD21-F1
#
_cell.length_a   1.000
_cell.length_b   1.000
_cell.length_c   1.000
_cell.angle_alpha   90.00
_cell.angle_beta   90.00
_cell.angle_gamma   90.00
#
_symmetry.space_group_name_H-M   'P 1'
#
loop_
_entity.id
_entity.type
_entity.pdbx_description
1 polymer ?
#
loop_
_entity_poly.entity_id
_entity_poly.type
_entity_poly.pdbx_seq_one_letter_code
_entity_poly.pdbx_strand_id
1 'polypeptide(L)'
;STFQRRMLAAHVDPDIGRRRQLKRLGERLVQIGAFPSASSVELSPVEDKQFGEYRLYVSLPEIGDVPLENLGTGQQQLIMMAADALVERRPIVMIEEPEAHLHSSLMEAFARFLRLEAEESGGDSPIDQVWISTHHHAFAIAPEYFEVEHDAESGTRVRRRDRAYAAPHFYEPGPMWEALRALAESTSPDTVVMHDGKGQPITAAAILDSIEGDRELANDFAEAATRAIVTRFRKQPVEAS
;
A
#
# COMPACT_ATOMS: atom_id res chain seq x y z
N SER A 1 16.83 8.24 15.68
CA SER A 1 15.49 8.00 16.28
C SER A 1 15.44 6.68 17.05
N THR A 2 14.40 6.40 17.87
CA THR A 2 14.19 5.08 18.52
C THR A 2 14.16 3.94 17.50
N PHE A 3 13.56 4.18 16.33
CA PHE A 3 13.57 3.27 15.21
C PHE A 3 14.99 2.91 14.74
N GLN A 4 15.81 3.92 14.40
CA GLN A 4 17.19 3.68 13.93
C GLN A 4 17.99 2.87 14.96
N ARG A 5 17.90 3.20 16.26
CA ARG A 5 18.61 2.42 17.30
C ARG A 5 18.20 0.95 17.31
N ARG A 6 16.90 0.64 17.15
CA ARG A 6 16.41 -0.74 17.07
C ARG A 6 16.92 -1.46 15.82
N MET A 7 16.92 -0.78 14.67
CA MET A 7 17.47 -1.34 13.44
C MET A 7 18.97 -1.61 13.54
N LEU A 8 19.73 -0.66 14.09
CA LEU A 8 21.16 -0.85 14.36
C LEU A 8 21.41 -2.03 15.30
N ALA A 9 20.62 -2.16 16.37
CA ALA A 9 20.70 -3.29 17.29
C ALA A 9 20.40 -4.62 16.59
N ALA A 10 19.41 -4.66 15.70
CA ALA A 10 19.05 -5.85 14.94
C ALA A 10 20.18 -6.33 13.99
N HIS A 11 21.06 -5.45 13.52
CA HIS A 11 22.20 -5.84 12.67
C HIS A 11 23.29 -6.61 13.44
N VAL A 12 23.46 -6.28 14.72
CA VAL A 12 24.46 -6.90 15.60
C VAL A 12 23.84 -7.89 16.58
N ASP A 13 22.56 -8.21 16.41
CA ASP A 13 21.82 -9.08 17.32
C ASP A 13 22.41 -10.50 17.30
N PRO A 14 22.69 -11.11 18.47
CA PRO A 14 23.14 -12.49 18.53
C PRO A 14 22.11 -13.47 17.94
N ASP A 15 20.83 -13.12 17.95
CA ASP A 15 19.77 -13.90 17.29
C ASP A 15 19.90 -13.80 15.75
N ILE A 16 20.26 -14.93 15.15
CA ILE A 16 20.33 -15.09 13.69
C ILE A 16 18.97 -14.82 13.03
N GLY A 17 17.86 -15.09 13.74
CA GLY A 17 16.52 -14.83 13.26
C GLY A 17 16.29 -13.36 12.93
N ARG A 18 16.64 -12.44 13.84
CA ARG A 18 16.50 -11.00 13.63
C ARG A 18 17.34 -10.47 12.46
N ARG A 19 18.59 -10.93 12.33
CA ARG A 19 19.44 -10.59 11.20
C ARG A 19 18.90 -11.12 9.87
N ARG A 20 18.30 -12.32 9.87
CA ARG A 20 17.62 -12.86 8.68
C ARG A 20 16.40 -12.02 8.29
N GLN A 21 15.62 -11.54 9.26
CA GLN A 21 14.48 -10.66 8.99
C GLN A 21 14.89 -9.31 8.38
N LEU A 22 16.03 -8.74 8.78
CA LEU A 22 16.58 -7.55 8.11
C LEU A 22 16.92 -7.79 6.65
N LYS A 23 17.57 -8.92 6.33
CA LYS A 23 17.85 -9.28 4.94
C LYS A 23 16.56 -9.46 4.14
N ARG A 24 15.60 -10.18 4.72
CA ARG A 24 14.27 -10.40 4.13
C ARG A 24 13.52 -9.09 3.90
N LEU A 25 13.66 -8.09 4.77
CA LEU A 25 13.08 -6.76 4.54
C LEU A 25 13.57 -6.17 3.21
N GLY A 26 14.87 -6.24 2.93
CA GLY A 26 15.44 -5.79 1.66
C GLY A 26 14.85 -6.53 0.45
N GLU A 27 14.80 -7.86 0.52
CA GLU A 27 14.19 -8.71 -0.51
C GLU A 27 12.72 -8.35 -0.75
N ARG A 28 11.95 -8.10 0.31
CA ARG A 28 10.55 -7.66 0.23
C ARG A 28 10.39 -6.27 -0.37
N LEU A 29 11.24 -5.32 -0.02
CA LEU A 29 11.19 -3.96 -0.58
C LEU A 29 11.39 -3.97 -2.10
N VAL A 30 12.23 -4.88 -2.61
CA VAL A 30 12.35 -5.12 -4.06
C VAL A 30 11.07 -5.74 -4.60
N GLN A 31 10.61 -6.86 -4.02
CA GLN A 31 9.46 -7.62 -4.54
C GLN A 31 8.18 -6.79 -4.61
N ILE A 32 7.95 -5.91 -3.63
CA ILE A 32 6.76 -5.05 -3.62
C ILE A 32 6.91 -3.81 -4.51
N GLY A 33 8.08 -3.58 -5.10
CA GLY A 33 8.36 -2.43 -5.96
C GLY A 33 8.44 -1.11 -5.18
N ALA A 34 8.90 -1.12 -3.92
CA ALA A 34 9.07 0.11 -3.14
C ALA A 34 10.11 1.06 -3.78
N PHE A 35 11.02 0.48 -4.58
CA PHE A 35 12.02 1.16 -5.38
C PHE A 35 11.95 0.63 -6.83
N PRO A 36 11.17 1.26 -7.74
CA PRO A 36 10.83 0.71 -9.06
C PRO A 36 12.00 0.33 -9.98
N SER A 37 13.22 0.82 -9.71
CA SER A 37 14.41 0.56 -10.52
C SER A 37 15.51 -0.18 -9.78
N ALA A 38 15.29 -0.56 -8.52
CA ALA A 38 16.31 -1.21 -7.71
C ALA A 38 16.32 -2.73 -7.96
N SER A 39 17.47 -3.29 -8.33
CA SER A 39 17.64 -4.75 -8.43
C SER A 39 17.84 -5.42 -7.07
N SER A 40 18.32 -4.66 -6.09
CA SER A 40 18.41 -5.07 -4.69
C SER A 40 18.23 -3.87 -3.77
N VAL A 41 17.80 -4.14 -2.54
CA VAL A 41 17.73 -3.15 -1.46
C VAL A 41 18.40 -3.76 -0.24
N GLU A 42 19.41 -3.08 0.28
CA GLU A 42 20.05 -3.46 1.55
C GLU A 42 19.94 -2.29 2.53
N LEU A 43 19.58 -2.60 3.78
CA LEU A 43 19.66 -1.65 4.87
C LEU A 43 20.92 -1.98 5.65
N SER A 44 21.81 -1.01 5.82
CA SER A 44 23.10 -1.24 6.47
C SER A 44 23.51 -0.09 7.39
N PRO A 45 24.11 -0.39 8.56
CA PRO A 45 24.66 0.60 9.47
C PRO A 45 25.96 1.17 8.89
N VAL A 46 26.04 2.48 8.73
CA VAL A 46 27.26 3.18 8.30
C VAL A 46 27.67 4.19 9.35
N GLU A 47 28.95 4.20 9.72
CA GLU A 47 29.50 5.20 10.62
C GLU A 47 29.58 6.55 9.91
N ASP A 48 28.81 7.52 10.40
CA ASP A 48 28.89 8.89 9.97
C ASP A 48 30.07 9.56 10.68
N LYS A 49 31.22 9.62 9.99
CA LYS A 49 32.47 10.20 10.51
C LYS A 49 32.35 11.68 10.90
N GLN A 50 31.38 12.41 10.34
CA GLN A 50 31.19 13.82 10.68
C GLN A 50 30.58 13.99 12.08
N PHE A 51 29.72 13.05 12.48
CA PHE A 51 28.97 13.13 13.74
C PHE A 51 29.41 12.06 14.76
N GLY A 52 30.24 11.09 14.37
CA GLY A 52 30.70 10.01 15.24
C GLY A 52 29.58 9.04 15.64
N GLU A 53 28.55 8.90 14.81
CA GLU A 53 27.37 8.08 15.09
C GLU A 53 27.09 7.11 13.94
N TYR A 54 26.53 5.93 14.25
CA TYR A 54 26.01 5.04 13.22
C TYR A 54 24.65 5.50 12.73
N ARG A 55 24.47 5.52 11.42
CA ARG A 55 23.20 5.81 10.75
C ARG A 55 22.80 4.65 9.86
N LEU A 56 21.50 4.52 9.61
CA LEU A 56 20.98 3.50 8.71
C LEU A 56 20.97 4.05 7.29
N TYR A 57 21.69 3.39 6.39
CA TYR A 57 21.69 3.68 4.97
C TYR A 57 20.85 2.65 4.23
N VAL A 58 20.27 3.08 3.11
CA VAL A 58 19.65 2.21 2.12
C VAL A 58 20.59 2.18 0.92
N SER A 59 21.13 1.01 0.65
CA SER A 59 22.01 0.74 -0.49
C SER A 59 21.18 0.25 -1.66
N LEU A 60 21.25 1.00 -2.76
CA LEU A 60 20.58 0.70 -4.03
C LEU A 60 21.66 0.64 -5.12
N PRO A 61 21.95 -0.50 -5.77
CA PRO A 61 23.07 -0.63 -6.70
C PRO A 61 23.09 0.43 -7.82
N GLU A 62 21.92 0.86 -8.26
CA GLU A 62 21.75 1.79 -9.38
C GLU A 62 21.90 3.26 -8.99
N ILE A 63 21.84 3.58 -7.69
CA ILE A 63 21.84 4.96 -7.16
C ILE A 63 23.03 5.21 -6.22
N GLY A 64 23.41 4.21 -5.43
CA GLY A 64 24.39 4.28 -4.36
C GLY A 64 23.77 4.21 -2.96
N ASP A 65 24.58 4.52 -1.96
CA ASP A 65 24.18 4.49 -0.55
C ASP A 65 23.53 5.82 -0.16
N VAL A 66 22.28 5.77 0.29
CA VAL A 66 21.53 6.95 0.71
C VAL A 66 21.17 6.83 2.19
N PRO A 67 21.47 7.83 3.04
CA PRO A 67 20.98 7.84 4.42
C PRO A 67 19.45 7.73 4.43
N LEU A 68 18.88 6.93 5.34
CA LEU A 68 17.43 6.74 5.42
C LEU A 68 16.69 8.10 5.50
N GLU A 69 17.21 9.04 6.29
CA GLU A 69 16.64 10.37 6.46
C GLU A 69 16.62 11.24 5.18
N ASN A 70 17.39 10.87 4.16
CA ASN A 70 17.45 11.57 2.88
C ASN A 70 16.49 10.98 1.83
N LEU A 71 15.80 9.87 2.14
CA LEU A 71 14.75 9.34 1.26
C LEU A 71 13.49 10.20 1.30
N GLY A 72 12.57 10.00 0.34
CA GLY A 72 11.24 10.63 0.42
C GLY A 72 10.51 10.18 1.70
N THR A 73 9.72 11.07 2.31
CA THR A 73 9.03 10.80 3.59
C THR A 73 8.13 9.55 3.52
N GLY A 74 7.46 9.31 2.39
CA GLY A 74 6.68 8.08 2.18
C GLY A 74 7.54 6.80 2.16
N GLN A 75 8.73 6.84 1.56
CA GLN A 75 9.65 5.70 1.58
C GLN A 75 10.20 5.44 2.98
N GLN A 76 10.55 6.52 3.71
CA GLN A 76 10.94 6.42 5.11
C GLN A 76 9.84 5.77 5.94
N GLN A 77 8.59 6.25 5.81
CA GLN A 77 7.44 5.70 6.53
C GLN A 77 7.22 4.22 6.20
N LEU A 78 7.24 3.84 4.92
CA LEU A 78 7.08 2.46 4.48
C LEU A 78 8.15 1.55 5.09
N ILE A 79 9.44 1.92 4.96
CA ILE A 79 10.54 1.14 5.52
C ILE A 79 10.38 1.00 7.03
N MET A 80 10.03 2.08 7.73
CA MET A 80 9.86 2.06 9.17
C MET A 80 8.74 1.12 9.62
N MET A 81 7.57 1.19 8.98
CA MET A 81 6.44 0.32 9.31
C MET A 81 6.71 -1.15 8.96
N ALA A 82 7.26 -1.42 7.77
CA ALA A 82 7.60 -2.77 7.34
C ALA A 82 8.66 -3.41 8.25
N ALA A 83 9.68 -2.65 8.63
CA ALA A 83 10.70 -3.10 9.57
C ALA A 83 10.14 -3.37 10.97
N ASP A 84 9.27 -2.50 11.50
CA ASP A 84 8.67 -2.69 12.84
C ASP A 84 7.76 -3.94 12.87
N ALA A 85 7.11 -4.26 11.75
CA ALA A 85 6.29 -5.46 11.60
C ALA A 85 7.15 -6.75 11.48
N LEU A 86 8.23 -6.70 10.70
CA LEU A 86 9.04 -7.88 10.35
C LEU A 86 10.16 -8.20 11.36
N VAL A 87 10.89 -7.19 11.83
CA VAL A 87 12.11 -7.42 12.64
C VAL A 87 11.76 -7.76 14.09
N GLU A 88 10.69 -7.20 14.64
CA GLU A 88 10.32 -7.34 16.06
C GLU A 88 9.45 -8.56 16.37
N ARG A 89 9.28 -9.49 15.42
CA ARG A 89 8.46 -10.70 15.56
C ARG A 89 7.08 -10.47 16.19
N ARG A 90 6.19 -9.78 15.49
CA ARG A 90 4.84 -9.47 15.99
C ARG A 90 3.77 -10.34 15.33
N PRO A 91 3.19 -11.32 16.05
CA PRO A 91 2.17 -12.20 15.47
C PRO A 91 0.90 -11.41 15.07
N ILE A 92 0.63 -10.30 15.75
CA ILE A 92 -0.47 -9.39 15.40
C ILE A 92 0.11 -8.01 15.14
N VAL A 93 -0.19 -7.48 13.96
CA VAL A 93 0.17 -6.13 13.53
C VAL A 93 -1.09 -5.29 13.40
N MET A 94 -1.12 -4.14 14.07
CA MET A 94 -2.21 -3.17 14.02
C MET A 94 -1.67 -1.86 13.46
N ILE A 95 -2.34 -1.33 12.44
CA ILE A 95 -1.92 -0.13 11.72
C ILE A 95 -3.13 0.79 11.60
N GLU A 96 -2.96 2.04 12.04
CA GLU A 96 -3.99 3.06 11.92
C GLU A 96 -3.59 4.09 10.87
N GLU A 97 -4.48 4.34 9.90
CA GLU A 97 -4.38 5.36 8.85
C GLU A 97 -2.97 5.45 8.22
N PRO A 98 -2.45 4.35 7.62
CA PRO A 98 -1.11 4.33 7.04
C PRO A 98 -0.90 5.33 5.89
N GLU A 99 -1.97 5.89 5.33
CA GLU A 99 -1.96 6.79 4.19
C GLU A 99 -1.23 8.14 4.37
N ALA A 100 -0.93 8.59 5.60
CA ALA A 100 -0.50 9.97 5.89
C ALA A 100 0.61 10.56 4.99
N HIS A 101 1.68 9.82 4.69
CA HIS A 101 2.74 10.27 3.77
C HIS A 101 2.99 9.30 2.61
N LEU A 102 2.16 8.28 2.46
CA LEU A 102 2.31 7.31 1.38
C LEU A 102 1.61 7.83 0.13
N HIS A 103 2.34 8.00 -0.97
CA HIS A 103 1.71 8.12 -2.27
C HIS A 103 0.99 6.80 -2.64
N SER A 104 -0.03 6.82 -3.49
CA SER A 104 -0.86 5.63 -3.81
C SER A 104 -0.01 4.42 -4.24
N SER A 105 1.05 4.63 -5.02
CA SER A 105 1.99 3.56 -5.42
C SER A 105 2.71 2.90 -4.23
N LEU A 106 3.09 3.68 -3.21
CA LEU A 106 3.68 3.17 -1.97
C LEU A 106 2.64 2.56 -1.04
N MET A 107 1.40 3.06 -1.04
CA MET A 107 0.30 2.41 -0.32
C MET A 107 0.06 1.00 -0.86
N GLU A 108 -0.02 0.85 -2.19
CA GLU A 108 -0.17 -0.46 -2.83
C GLU A 108 1.03 -1.38 -2.55
N ALA A 109 2.26 -0.84 -2.60
CA ALA A 109 3.46 -1.59 -2.24
C ALA A 109 3.40 -2.09 -0.79
N PHE A 110 3.00 -1.23 0.14
CA PHE A 110 2.85 -1.60 1.55
C PHE A 110 1.71 -2.59 1.78
N ALA A 111 0.58 -2.44 1.09
CA ALA A 111 -0.52 -3.39 1.11
C ALA A 111 -0.09 -4.77 0.59
N ARG A 112 0.69 -4.83 -0.50
CA ARG A 112 1.32 -6.06 -0.99
C ARG A 112 2.26 -6.67 0.06
N PHE A 113 3.08 -5.87 0.71
CA PHE A 113 3.96 -6.33 1.80
C PHE A 113 3.16 -7.02 2.91
N LEU A 114 2.14 -6.35 3.45
CA LEU A 114 1.31 -6.89 4.54
C LEU A 114 0.62 -8.19 4.13
N ARG A 115 0.12 -8.25 2.89
CA ARG A 115 -0.52 -9.45 2.34
C ARG A 115 0.48 -10.60 2.19
N LEU A 116 1.66 -10.35 1.61
CA LEU A 116 2.70 -11.35 1.45
C LEU A 116 3.08 -11.96 2.79
N GLU A 117 3.31 -11.13 3.78
CA GLU A 117 3.71 -11.58 5.11
C GLU A 117 2.57 -12.36 5.81
N ALA A 118 1.32 -11.89 5.73
CA ALA A 118 0.18 -12.58 6.34
C ALA A 118 -0.22 -13.89 5.63
N GLU A 119 0.02 -14.02 4.33
CA GLU A 119 -0.36 -15.20 3.53
C GLU A 119 0.77 -16.24 3.44
N GLU A 120 2.00 -15.90 3.82
CA GLU A 120 3.15 -16.79 3.67
C GLU A 120 3.05 -18.03 4.57
N SER A 121 2.82 -19.16 3.92
CA SER A 121 2.78 -20.47 4.55
C SER A 121 4.20 -21.03 4.69
N GLY A 122 4.65 -21.30 5.93
CA GLY A 122 5.98 -21.86 6.17
C GLY A 122 6.63 -21.48 7.51
N GLY A 123 6.04 -20.55 8.26
CA GLY A 123 6.49 -20.17 9.60
C GLY A 123 7.69 -19.22 9.66
N ASP A 124 8.17 -18.73 8.51
CA ASP A 124 9.27 -17.77 8.44
C ASP A 124 8.79 -16.32 8.55
N SER A 125 7.53 -16.03 8.20
CA SER A 125 6.93 -14.73 8.51
C SER A 125 6.59 -14.64 9.99
N PRO A 126 6.92 -13.51 10.65
CA PRO A 126 6.52 -13.28 12.03
C PRO A 126 5.08 -12.80 12.21
N ILE A 127 4.33 -12.59 11.12
CA ILE A 127 3.03 -11.92 11.14
C ILE A 127 1.93 -12.96 10.87
N ASP A 128 1.10 -13.24 11.87
CA ASP A 128 -0.04 -14.16 11.75
C ASP A 128 -1.33 -13.41 11.39
N GLN A 129 -1.46 -12.16 11.83
CA GLN A 129 -2.67 -11.36 11.63
C GLN A 129 -2.36 -9.87 11.46
N VAL A 130 -3.05 -9.24 10.51
CA VAL A 130 -2.96 -7.80 10.25
C VAL A 130 -4.35 -7.16 10.43
N TRP A 131 -4.38 -6.07 11.18
CA TRP A 131 -5.53 -5.19 11.35
C TRP A 131 -5.16 -3.80 10.85
N ILE A 132 -6.00 -3.23 9.98
CA ILE A 132 -5.77 -1.92 9.38
C ILE A 132 -7.05 -1.10 9.52
N SER A 133 -6.96 0.10 10.07
CA SER A 133 -7.94 1.15 9.83
C SER A 133 -7.42 2.06 8.72
N THR A 134 -8.26 2.40 7.76
CA THR A 134 -7.85 3.16 6.57
C THR A 134 -9.06 3.76 5.88
N HIS A 135 -8.86 4.89 5.24
CA HIS A 135 -9.83 5.51 4.32
C HIS A 135 -9.44 5.27 2.85
N HIS A 136 -8.41 4.47 2.57
CA HIS A 136 -7.89 4.28 1.21
C HIS A 136 -8.04 2.85 0.71
N HIS A 137 -8.58 2.71 -0.51
CA HIS A 137 -8.89 1.42 -1.14
C HIS A 137 -7.67 0.49 -1.32
N ALA A 138 -6.45 1.05 -1.43
CA ALA A 138 -5.21 0.26 -1.55
C ALA A 138 -5.03 -0.74 -0.40
N PHE A 139 -5.56 -0.42 0.78
CA PHE A 139 -5.49 -1.27 1.98
C PHE A 139 -6.71 -2.17 2.17
N ALA A 140 -7.66 -2.21 1.22
CA ALA A 140 -8.76 -3.16 1.21
C ALA A 140 -8.29 -4.58 0.79
N ILE A 141 -7.26 -5.11 1.46
CA ILE A 141 -6.60 -6.37 1.12
C ILE A 141 -7.28 -7.59 1.74
N ALA A 142 -7.99 -7.41 2.86
CA ALA A 142 -8.70 -8.47 3.55
C ALA A 142 -10.00 -8.89 2.81
N PRO A 143 -10.46 -10.15 2.94
CA PRO A 143 -11.72 -10.60 2.35
C PRO A 143 -12.95 -9.95 3.01
N GLU A 144 -12.82 -9.52 4.27
CA GLU A 144 -13.87 -8.91 5.06
C GLU A 144 -13.32 -7.68 5.78
N TYR A 145 -14.22 -6.77 6.18
CA TYR A 145 -13.89 -5.58 6.94
C TYR A 145 -14.90 -5.33 8.06
N PHE A 146 -14.53 -4.47 9.00
CA PHE A 146 -15.42 -3.97 10.04
C PHE A 146 -15.84 -2.55 9.68
N GLU A 147 -17.11 -2.40 9.31
CA GLU A 147 -17.77 -1.11 9.11
C GLU A 147 -18.04 -0.48 10.47
N VAL A 148 -17.50 0.72 10.69
CA VAL A 148 -17.74 1.51 11.91
C VAL A 148 -18.59 2.72 11.54
N GLU A 149 -19.79 2.79 12.10
CA GLU A 149 -20.70 3.92 11.96
C GLU A 149 -20.86 4.63 13.29
N HIS A 150 -20.95 5.96 13.27
CA HIS A 150 -21.30 6.76 14.43
C HIS A 150 -22.53 7.61 14.13
N ASP A 151 -23.52 7.53 14.99
CA ASP A 151 -24.76 8.29 14.95
C ASP A 151 -25.01 8.90 16.33
N ALA A 152 -25.44 10.17 16.36
CA ALA A 152 -25.69 10.91 17.58
C ALA A 152 -26.79 10.28 18.47
N GLU A 153 -27.79 9.62 17.88
CA GLU A 153 -28.90 9.00 18.64
C GLU A 153 -28.57 7.59 19.13
N SER A 154 -27.83 6.83 18.32
CA SER A 154 -27.68 5.38 18.49
C SER A 154 -26.23 4.95 18.79
N GLY A 155 -25.31 5.91 18.87
CA GLY A 155 -23.92 5.71 19.23
C GLY A 155 -23.09 5.04 18.13
N THR A 156 -21.95 4.47 18.53
CA THR A 156 -21.05 3.75 17.62
C THR A 156 -21.52 2.32 17.42
N ARG A 157 -21.65 1.91 16.16
CA ARG A 157 -21.98 0.54 15.76
C ARG A 157 -20.86 -0.03 14.91
N VAL A 158 -20.60 -1.32 15.09
CA VAL A 158 -19.61 -2.06 14.31
C VAL A 158 -20.28 -3.25 13.63
N ARG A 159 -20.10 -3.41 12.32
CA ARG A 159 -20.63 -4.55 11.55
C ARG A 159 -19.52 -5.19 10.73
N ARG A 160 -19.42 -6.52 10.78
CA ARG A 160 -18.57 -7.26 9.85
C ARG A 160 -19.26 -7.34 8.49
N ARG A 161 -18.52 -7.07 7.42
CA ARG A 161 -19.02 -7.05 6.04
C ARG A 161 -18.01 -7.72 5.11
N ASP A 162 -18.50 -8.26 3.99
CA ASP A 162 -17.64 -8.72 2.90
C ASP A 162 -17.06 -7.50 2.17
N ARG A 163 -15.77 -7.55 1.79
CA ARG A 163 -15.09 -6.47 1.05
C ARG A 163 -15.83 -6.06 -0.23
N ALA A 164 -16.59 -6.95 -0.85
CA ALA A 164 -17.41 -6.62 -2.03
C ALA A 164 -18.36 -5.43 -1.80
N TYR A 165 -18.69 -5.12 -0.54
CA TYR A 165 -19.54 -3.99 -0.15
C TYR A 165 -18.75 -2.74 0.29
N ALA A 166 -17.41 -2.77 0.26
CA ALA A 166 -16.58 -1.69 0.79
C ALA A 166 -16.44 -0.48 -0.14
N ALA A 167 -16.80 -0.62 -1.43
CA ALA A 167 -16.61 0.44 -2.44
C ALA A 167 -17.20 1.81 -2.06
N PRO A 168 -18.39 1.93 -1.42
CA PRO A 168 -18.93 3.21 -1.00
C PRO A 168 -18.05 3.97 0.00
N HIS A 169 -17.22 3.27 0.79
CA HIS A 169 -16.33 3.91 1.77
C HIS A 169 -15.09 4.56 1.14
N PHE A 170 -14.76 4.19 -0.10
CA PHE A 170 -13.59 4.71 -0.82
C PHE A 170 -13.97 5.61 -1.99
N TYR A 171 -15.27 5.91 -2.12
CA TYR A 171 -15.78 6.68 -3.23
C TYR A 171 -15.54 8.17 -2.98
N GLU A 172 -14.62 8.74 -3.75
CA GLU A 172 -14.38 10.18 -3.82
C GLU A 172 -14.57 10.66 -5.27
N PRO A 173 -15.71 11.31 -5.59
CA PRO A 173 -16.06 11.63 -6.97
C PRO A 173 -15.00 12.47 -7.68
N GLY A 174 -14.48 13.52 -7.02
CA GLY A 174 -13.51 14.45 -7.62
C GLY A 174 -12.22 13.77 -8.08
N PRO A 175 -11.46 13.14 -7.16
CA PRO A 175 -10.24 12.41 -7.51
C PRO A 175 -10.47 11.30 -8.55
N MET A 176 -11.61 10.59 -8.46
CA MET A 176 -11.94 9.55 -9.42
C MET A 176 -12.25 10.12 -10.81
N TRP A 177 -12.89 11.28 -10.92
CA TRP A 177 -13.09 11.96 -12.20
C TRP A 177 -11.77 12.38 -12.82
N GLU A 178 -10.84 12.93 -12.05
CA GLU A 178 -9.53 13.32 -12.55
C GLU A 178 -8.74 12.12 -13.07
N ALA A 179 -8.77 11.00 -12.34
CA ALA A 179 -8.14 9.76 -12.77
C ALA A 179 -8.77 9.21 -14.07
N LEU A 180 -10.11 9.18 -14.15
CA LEU A 180 -10.83 8.75 -15.33
C LEU A 180 -10.59 9.67 -16.53
N ARG A 181 -10.52 10.99 -16.30
CA ARG A 181 -10.19 11.99 -17.33
C ARG A 181 -8.78 11.76 -17.88
N ALA A 182 -7.78 11.67 -17.01
CA ALA A 182 -6.39 11.44 -17.43
C ALA A 182 -6.23 10.13 -18.23
N LEU A 183 -6.95 9.07 -17.81
CA LEU A 183 -6.98 7.80 -18.52
C LEU A 183 -7.65 7.94 -19.90
N ALA A 184 -8.77 8.65 -19.99
CA ALA A 184 -9.49 8.87 -21.24
C ALA A 184 -8.71 9.77 -22.21
N GLU A 185 -8.06 10.84 -21.73
CA GLU A 185 -7.23 11.75 -22.53
C GLU A 185 -5.96 11.08 -23.08
N SER A 186 -5.46 10.03 -22.43
CA SER A 186 -4.27 9.30 -22.85
C SER A 186 -4.54 8.12 -23.79
N THR A 187 -5.80 7.90 -24.20
CA THR A 187 -6.19 6.81 -25.10
C THR A 187 -7.05 7.30 -26.28
N SER A 188 -7.24 6.45 -27.29
CA SER A 188 -8.13 6.76 -28.41
C SER A 188 -9.60 6.91 -27.95
N PRO A 189 -10.37 7.87 -28.48
CA PRO A 189 -11.76 8.12 -28.08
C PRO A 189 -12.67 6.89 -28.09
N ASP A 190 -12.48 6.00 -29.08
CA ASP A 190 -13.29 4.79 -29.25
C ASP A 190 -12.83 3.59 -28.39
N THR A 191 -11.72 3.75 -27.65
CA THR A 191 -11.22 2.69 -26.77
C THR A 191 -12.18 2.49 -25.61
N VAL A 192 -12.63 1.24 -25.42
CA VAL A 192 -13.35 0.83 -24.21
C VAL A 192 -12.38 0.85 -23.03
N VAL A 193 -12.63 1.75 -22.08
CA VAL A 193 -11.80 1.94 -20.90
C VAL A 193 -12.26 1.01 -19.77
N MET A 194 -13.56 0.88 -19.59
CA MET A 194 -14.15 0.02 -18.57
C MET A 194 -15.55 -0.46 -18.97
N HIS A 195 -16.18 -1.25 -18.11
CA HIS A 195 -17.58 -1.61 -18.25
C HIS A 195 -18.36 -1.10 -17.04
N ASP A 196 -19.61 -0.71 -17.25
CA ASP A 196 -20.50 -0.30 -16.18
C ASP A 196 -20.92 -1.49 -15.28
N GLY A 197 -21.74 -1.22 -14.26
CA GLY A 197 -22.28 -2.26 -13.37
C GLY A 197 -23.18 -3.30 -14.06
N LYS A 198 -23.61 -3.05 -15.30
CA LYS A 198 -24.43 -3.95 -16.13
C LYS A 198 -23.60 -4.66 -17.21
N GLY A 199 -22.29 -4.41 -17.27
CA GLY A 199 -21.40 -4.97 -18.28
C GLY A 199 -21.45 -4.26 -19.64
N GLN A 200 -21.99 -3.05 -19.74
CA GLN A 200 -21.95 -2.23 -20.95
C GLN A 200 -20.59 -1.55 -21.10
N PRO A 201 -20.00 -1.52 -22.31
CA PRO A 201 -18.71 -0.88 -22.53
C PRO A 201 -18.82 0.64 -22.40
N ILE A 202 -17.87 1.23 -21.67
CA ILE A 202 -17.71 2.68 -21.52
C ILE A 202 -16.43 3.08 -22.27
N THR A 203 -16.58 3.96 -23.26
CA THR A 203 -15.44 4.47 -24.06
C THR A 203 -14.78 5.68 -23.41
N ALA A 204 -13.57 6.00 -23.87
CA ALA A 204 -12.86 7.21 -23.45
C ALA A 204 -13.66 8.49 -23.79
N ALA A 205 -14.26 8.56 -24.98
CA ALA A 205 -15.15 9.66 -25.35
C ALA A 205 -16.33 9.81 -24.37
N ALA A 206 -17.02 8.71 -24.04
CA ALA A 206 -18.15 8.75 -23.12
C ALA A 206 -17.77 9.25 -21.72
N ILE A 207 -16.57 8.89 -21.24
CA ILE A 207 -16.03 9.41 -19.97
C ILE A 207 -15.86 10.92 -20.03
N LEU A 208 -15.18 11.44 -21.05
CA LEU A 208 -14.94 12.89 -21.18
C LEU A 208 -16.25 13.68 -21.32
N ASP A 209 -17.16 13.21 -22.18
CA ASP A 209 -18.47 13.82 -22.38
C ASP A 209 -19.28 13.87 -21.07
N SER A 210 -19.25 12.78 -20.28
CA SER A 210 -19.95 12.74 -18.99
C SER A 210 -19.41 13.78 -18.00
N ILE A 211 -18.09 13.91 -17.88
CA ILE A 211 -17.49 14.83 -16.90
C ILE A 211 -17.79 16.29 -17.27
N GLU A 212 -17.94 16.61 -18.55
CA GLU A 212 -18.22 17.97 -19.04
C GLU A 212 -19.71 18.31 -19.10
N GLY A 213 -20.58 17.33 -19.40
CA GLY A 213 -22.00 17.57 -19.71
C GLY A 213 -23.02 16.86 -18.83
N ASP A 214 -22.65 15.77 -18.13
CA ASP A 214 -23.57 14.95 -17.34
C ASP A 214 -22.91 14.44 -16.05
N ARG A 215 -23.02 15.26 -15.00
CA ARG A 215 -22.41 15.00 -13.69
C ARG A 215 -22.98 13.75 -13.01
N GLU A 216 -24.23 13.38 -13.28
CA GLU A 216 -24.85 12.17 -12.72
C GLU A 216 -24.23 10.93 -13.36
N LEU A 217 -24.12 10.91 -14.69
CA LEU A 217 -23.44 9.84 -15.41
C LEU A 217 -21.95 9.73 -15.04
N ALA A 218 -21.26 10.86 -14.85
CA ALA A 218 -19.88 10.88 -14.40
C ALA A 218 -19.73 10.28 -12.98
N ASN A 219 -20.71 10.50 -12.10
CA ASN A 219 -20.74 9.86 -10.77
C ASN A 219 -20.92 8.35 -10.89
N ASP A 220 -21.82 7.89 -11.75
CA ASP A 220 -22.05 6.46 -11.99
C ASP A 220 -20.78 5.77 -12.52
N PHE A 221 -20.06 6.43 -13.44
CA PHE A 221 -18.78 5.95 -13.94
C PHE A 221 -17.72 5.90 -12.85
N ALA A 222 -17.60 6.94 -12.03
CA ALA A 222 -16.68 6.96 -10.89
C ALA A 222 -16.99 5.85 -9.86
N GLU A 223 -18.28 5.60 -9.59
CA GLU A 223 -18.71 4.53 -8.68
C GLU A 223 -18.41 3.15 -9.27
N ALA A 224 -18.67 2.94 -10.57
CA ALA A 224 -18.31 1.72 -11.28
C ALA A 224 -16.80 1.45 -11.26
N ALA A 225 -15.97 2.47 -11.51
CA ALA A 225 -14.52 2.39 -11.43
C ALA A 225 -14.05 2.02 -10.01
N THR A 226 -14.59 2.68 -8.98
CA THR A 226 -14.27 2.39 -7.58
C THR A 226 -14.61 0.94 -7.21
N ARG A 227 -15.80 0.46 -7.60
CA ARG A 227 -16.19 -0.95 -7.42
C ARG A 227 -15.24 -1.90 -8.13
N ALA A 228 -14.85 -1.59 -9.36
CA ALA A 228 -13.91 -2.41 -10.12
C ALA A 228 -12.55 -2.50 -9.43
N ILE A 229 -12.02 -1.39 -8.92
CA ILE A 229 -10.75 -1.34 -8.18
C ILE A 229 -10.82 -2.23 -6.93
N VAL A 230 -11.84 -2.03 -6.08
CA VAL A 230 -12.00 -2.78 -4.82
C VAL A 230 -12.18 -4.29 -5.06
N THR A 231 -12.88 -4.66 -6.12
CA THR A 231 -13.14 -6.07 -6.45
C THR A 231 -11.95 -6.76 -7.15
N ARG A 232 -11.17 -6.04 -7.97
CA ARG A 232 -10.07 -6.62 -8.77
C ARG A 232 -8.85 -6.99 -7.93
N PHE A 233 -8.68 -6.44 -6.72
CA PHE A 233 -7.66 -6.89 -5.75
C PHE A 233 -7.76 -8.40 -5.42
N ARG A 234 -8.90 -9.05 -5.68
CA ARG A 234 -9.06 -10.51 -5.55
C ARG A 234 -8.24 -11.32 -6.57
N LYS A 235 -7.85 -10.73 -7.72
CA LYS A 235 -7.41 -11.47 -8.91
C LYS A 235 -5.94 -11.33 -9.30
N GLN A 236 -5.13 -10.51 -8.63
CA GLN A 236 -3.69 -10.60 -8.84
C GLN A 236 -3.17 -11.72 -7.93
N PRO A 237 -2.85 -12.93 -8.46
CA PRO A 237 -1.89 -13.77 -7.77
C PRO A 237 -0.62 -12.93 -7.60
N VAL A 238 0.01 -13.05 -6.45
CA VAL A 238 1.42 -12.70 -6.36
C VAL A 238 2.10 -13.67 -7.31
N GLU A 239 2.38 -13.23 -8.54
CA GLU A 239 3.25 -13.99 -9.41
C GLU A 239 4.59 -14.09 -8.68
N ALA A 240 4.99 -15.32 -8.35
CA ALA A 240 6.31 -15.62 -7.85
C ALA A 240 7.29 -15.38 -9.00
N SER A 241 7.79 -14.14 -9.10
CA SER A 241 8.96 -13.76 -9.90
C SER A 241 10.22 -13.98 -9.07
#